data_AF-M3HDC9-F1
#
_entry.id   AF-M3HDC9-F1
#
_cell.length_a   1.000
_cell.length_b   1.000
_cell.length_c   1.000
_cell.angle_alpha   90.00
_cell.angle_beta   90.00
_cell.angle_gamma   90.00
#
_symmetry.space_group_name_H-M   'P 1'
#
loop_
_entity.id
_entity.type
_entity.pdbx_description
1 polymer ?
#
loop_
_entity_poly.entity_id
_entity_poly.type
_entity_poly.pdbx_seq_one_letter_code
_entity_poly.pdbx_strand_id
1 'polypeptide(L)'
;MNTSTFVKKIKPSANSSFSIALAPTTYGNKAVFLFISSNDQKNKNFNFSLQGTAQLTPAPSIMITMGQDILQSGNSIDIGGLSTCSSGKDYSFKIKNYGTADLNLTGAPIIQISGTNANLFSISQLPTTILTPESETDFKIRFTPSGLVQGMQDS
;
A
#
# COMPACT_ATOMS: atom_id res chain seq x y z
N MET A 1 22.01 1.64 -14.94
CA MET A 1 22.26 2.46 -16.15
C MET A 1 22.15 1.53 -17.35
N ASN A 2 21.13 1.70 -18.20
CA ASN A 2 20.97 0.90 -19.41
C ASN A 2 21.90 1.46 -20.49
N THR A 3 23.11 0.92 -20.63
CA THR A 3 24.01 1.29 -21.72
C THR A 3 23.68 0.44 -22.95
N SER A 4 22.73 0.91 -23.74
CA SER A 4 22.59 0.48 -25.14
C SER A 4 23.92 0.69 -25.86
N THR A 5 24.39 -0.31 -26.59
CA THR A 5 25.62 -0.24 -27.40
C THR A 5 25.43 0.80 -28.51
N PHE A 6 25.97 1.99 -28.31
CA PHE A 6 25.94 3.05 -29.31
C PHE A 6 26.97 2.74 -30.41
N VAL A 7 26.54 2.75 -31.69
CA VAL A 7 27.46 2.60 -32.82
C VAL A 7 28.29 3.89 -32.94
N LYS A 8 29.60 3.79 -32.69
CA LYS A 8 30.51 4.96 -32.69
C LYS A 8 30.86 5.50 -34.07
N LYS A 9 30.51 4.79 -35.15
CA LYS A 9 30.81 5.19 -36.54
C LYS A 9 29.65 4.88 -37.47
N ILE A 10 29.12 5.90 -38.11
CA ILE A 10 28.04 5.81 -39.08
C ILE A 10 28.66 6.03 -40.47
N LYS A 11 28.43 5.10 -41.41
CA LYS A 11 28.93 5.22 -42.80
C LYS A 11 28.16 6.33 -43.54
N PRO A 12 28.73 6.89 -44.64
CA PRO A 12 27.97 7.81 -45.49
C PRO A 12 26.62 7.22 -45.89
N SER A 13 25.57 8.03 -45.76
CA SER A 13 24.17 7.66 -46.05
C SER A 13 23.59 6.51 -45.22
N ALA A 14 24.23 6.11 -44.12
CA ALA A 14 23.70 5.12 -43.18
C ALA A 14 23.03 5.78 -41.97
N ASN A 15 22.18 5.03 -41.27
CA ASN A 15 21.43 5.49 -40.11
C ASN A 15 21.83 4.67 -38.86
N SER A 16 21.69 5.26 -37.68
CA SER A 16 21.83 4.56 -36.39
C SER A 16 20.67 4.95 -35.49
N SER A 17 20.22 4.02 -34.65
CA SER A 17 19.15 4.25 -33.67
C SER A 17 19.63 3.90 -32.26
N PHE A 18 19.05 4.56 -31.27
CA PHE A 18 19.23 4.25 -29.85
C PHE A 18 17.88 4.36 -29.15
N SER A 19 17.74 3.70 -28.01
CA SER A 19 16.55 3.76 -27.17
C SER A 19 16.90 4.30 -25.80
N ILE A 20 15.95 5.03 -25.20
CA ILE A 20 16.02 5.51 -23.83
C ILE A 20 14.79 4.99 -23.12
N ALA A 21 15.00 4.26 -22.03
CA ALA A 21 13.93 3.81 -21.17
C ALA A 21 13.77 4.76 -19.99
N LEU A 22 12.54 5.23 -19.75
CA LEU A 22 12.17 5.88 -18.51
C LEU A 22 11.69 4.80 -17.53
N ALA A 23 12.35 4.70 -16.37
CA ALA A 23 11.92 3.87 -15.24
C ALA A 23 11.81 4.75 -13.98
N PRO A 24 10.88 5.71 -13.95
CA PRO A 24 10.77 6.65 -12.85
C PRO A 24 10.22 5.96 -11.60
N THR A 25 10.83 6.22 -10.43
CA THR A 25 10.35 5.75 -9.11
C THR A 25 9.58 6.83 -8.34
N THR A 26 9.50 8.04 -8.89
CA THR A 26 8.82 9.19 -8.29
C THR A 26 7.93 9.87 -9.32
N TYR A 27 6.80 10.40 -8.86
CA TYR A 27 5.89 11.21 -9.68
C TYR A 27 6.60 12.46 -10.25
N GLY A 28 6.03 13.02 -11.32
CA GLY A 28 6.35 14.37 -11.80
C GLY A 28 7.17 14.43 -13.08
N ASN A 29 7.44 15.66 -13.55
CA ASN A 29 8.22 15.88 -14.76
C ASN A 29 9.67 15.41 -14.57
N LYS A 30 10.17 14.61 -15.52
CA LYS A 30 11.54 14.14 -15.61
C LYS A 30 12.14 14.75 -16.87
N ALA A 31 13.19 15.55 -16.69
CA ALA A 31 13.92 16.16 -17.78
C ALA A 31 15.38 15.68 -17.78
N VAL A 32 15.95 15.49 -18.96
CA VAL A 32 17.36 15.18 -19.15
C VAL A 32 17.89 15.94 -20.36
N PHE A 33 19.18 16.29 -20.32
CA PHE A 33 19.90 16.80 -21.48
C PHE A 33 20.68 15.67 -22.13
N LEU A 34 20.53 15.54 -23.45
CA LEU A 34 21.33 14.66 -24.26
C LEU A 34 22.41 15.46 -24.98
N PHE A 35 23.61 14.92 -24.99
CA PHE A 35 24.76 15.47 -25.70
C PHE A 35 25.32 14.39 -26.63
N ILE A 36 25.47 14.74 -27.89
CA ILE A 36 26.08 13.89 -28.92
C ILE A 36 27.26 14.68 -29.48
N SER A 37 28.47 14.24 -29.15
CA SER A 37 29.69 14.75 -29.78
C SER A 37 29.91 14.07 -31.13
N SER A 38 30.29 14.86 -32.12
CA SER A 38 30.49 14.45 -33.50
C SER A 38 31.80 15.00 -34.04
N ASN A 39 32.39 14.29 -35.00
CA ASN A 39 33.53 14.78 -35.77
C ASN A 39 33.12 15.62 -37.01
N ASP A 40 31.81 15.89 -37.18
CA ASP A 40 31.32 16.90 -38.13
C ASP A 40 31.93 18.27 -37.75
N GLN A 41 32.75 18.83 -38.65
CA GLN A 41 33.46 20.09 -38.44
C GLN A 41 32.52 21.27 -38.17
N LYS A 42 31.29 21.23 -38.69
CA LYS A 42 30.28 22.28 -38.51
C LYS A 42 29.44 22.07 -37.26
N ASN A 43 29.07 20.83 -36.95
CA ASN A 43 28.21 20.49 -35.81
C ASN A 43 28.90 19.51 -34.84
N LYS A 44 29.96 19.98 -34.17
CA LYS A 44 30.77 19.13 -33.28
C LYS A 44 30.04 18.63 -32.04
N ASN A 45 29.03 19.38 -31.57
CA ASN A 45 28.23 19.02 -30.41
C ASN A 45 26.76 19.28 -30.71
N PHE A 46 25.95 18.22 -30.71
CA PHE A 46 24.50 18.33 -30.78
C PHE A 46 23.93 18.10 -29.38
N ASN A 47 23.05 18.99 -28.92
CA ASN A 47 22.37 18.84 -27.65
C ASN A 47 20.89 19.18 -27.75
N PHE A 48 20.09 18.50 -26.96
CA PHE A 48 18.66 18.74 -26.84
C PHE A 48 18.15 18.20 -25.51
N SER A 49 17.01 18.72 -25.05
CA SER A 49 16.34 18.22 -23.86
C SER A 49 15.28 17.17 -24.23
N LEU A 50 15.16 16.16 -23.39
CA LEU A 50 14.04 15.24 -23.38
C LEU A 50 13.26 15.44 -22.08
N GLN A 51 11.95 15.45 -22.19
CA GLN A 51 11.04 15.61 -21.05
C GLN A 51 9.97 14.52 -21.11
N GLY A 52 9.58 14.00 -19.95
CA GLY A 52 8.48 13.06 -19.81
C GLY A 52 7.87 13.17 -18.41
N THR A 53 6.55 12.98 -18.32
CA THR A 53 5.86 13.00 -17.03
C THR A 53 5.77 11.58 -16.48
N ALA A 54 6.38 11.34 -15.33
CA ALA A 54 6.22 10.11 -14.59
C ALA A 54 4.87 10.10 -13.86
N GLN A 55 4.02 9.15 -14.20
CA GLN A 55 2.83 8.79 -13.43
C GLN A 55 3.17 7.53 -12.62
N LEU A 56 2.82 7.52 -11.34
CA LEU A 56 2.88 6.30 -10.54
C LEU A 56 1.59 5.51 -10.80
N THR A 57 1.71 4.19 -10.92
CA THR A 57 0.54 3.32 -10.92
C THR A 57 -0.15 3.45 -9.56
N PRO A 58 -1.44 3.83 -9.50
CA PRO A 58 -2.16 3.89 -8.24
C PRO A 58 -2.14 2.54 -7.52
N ALA A 59 -1.89 2.56 -6.22
CA ALA A 59 -1.82 1.34 -5.40
C ALA A 59 -2.46 1.57 -4.01
N PRO A 60 -3.18 0.58 -3.46
CA PRO A 60 -3.72 0.68 -2.11
C PRO A 60 -2.61 0.58 -1.05
N SER A 61 -2.84 1.16 0.13
CA SER A 61 -1.92 1.05 1.27
C SER A 61 -2.71 0.97 2.56
N ILE A 62 -2.65 -0.19 3.23
CA ILE A 62 -3.41 -0.45 4.44
C ILE A 62 -2.61 -0.03 5.68
N MET A 63 -3.27 0.69 6.59
CA MET A 63 -2.80 0.91 7.95
C MET A 63 -3.91 0.52 8.92
N ILE A 64 -3.54 -0.18 9.98
CA ILE A 64 -4.48 -0.57 11.05
C ILE A 64 -3.99 0.05 12.36
N THR A 65 -4.89 0.64 13.14
CA THR A 65 -4.57 1.17 14.47
C THR A 65 -5.54 0.69 15.53
N MET A 66 -5.06 0.69 16.78
CA MET A 66 -5.87 0.56 17.98
C MET A 66 -5.57 1.77 18.87
N GLY A 67 -6.49 2.73 18.95
CA GLY A 67 -6.18 4.03 19.56
C GLY A 67 -5.09 4.76 18.77
N GLN A 68 -3.96 5.08 19.42
CA GLN A 68 -2.81 5.74 18.80
C GLN A 68 -1.75 4.74 18.30
N ASP A 69 -1.88 3.46 18.63
CA ASP A 69 -0.89 2.44 18.29
C ASP A 69 -1.09 1.93 16.86
N ILE A 70 -0.02 1.94 16.07
CA ILE A 70 0.00 1.40 14.70
C ILE A 70 0.32 -0.09 14.75
N LEU A 71 -0.53 -0.91 14.13
CA LEU A 71 -0.40 -2.35 14.11
C LEU A 71 0.29 -2.82 12.83
N GLN A 72 1.36 -3.57 13.02
CA GLN A 72 2.11 -4.25 11.97
C GLN A 72 1.78 -5.75 11.95
N SER A 73 2.08 -6.40 10.83
CA SER A 73 1.93 -7.84 10.71
C SER A 73 2.75 -8.58 11.78
N GLY A 74 2.11 -9.52 12.48
CA GLY A 74 2.73 -10.28 13.56
C GLY A 74 2.81 -9.55 14.92
N ASN A 75 2.23 -8.35 15.05
CA ASN A 75 2.12 -7.70 16.36
C ASN A 75 1.27 -8.52 17.35
N SER A 76 1.66 -8.45 18.62
CA SER A 76 0.87 -8.91 19.76
C SER A 76 0.52 -7.70 20.61
N ILE A 77 -0.77 -7.50 20.87
CA ILE A 77 -1.27 -6.36 21.64
C ILE A 77 -1.90 -6.92 22.91
N ASP A 78 -1.50 -6.38 24.06
CA ASP A 78 -2.20 -6.64 25.31
C ASP A 78 -3.42 -5.70 25.40
N ILE A 79 -4.61 -6.29 25.40
CA ILE A 79 -5.89 -5.58 25.53
C ILE A 79 -6.31 -5.39 27.01
N GLY A 80 -5.46 -5.80 27.94
CA GLY A 80 -5.69 -5.83 29.37
C GLY A 80 -6.62 -6.96 29.82
N GLY A 81 -6.70 -7.13 31.13
CA GLY A 81 -7.62 -8.10 31.75
C GLY A 81 -9.02 -7.55 31.97
N LEU A 82 -10.00 -8.46 31.94
CA LEU A 82 -11.37 -8.22 32.40
C LEU A 82 -11.72 -9.25 33.48
N SER A 83 -12.59 -8.87 34.41
CA SER A 83 -13.10 -9.82 35.41
C SER A 83 -13.87 -10.96 34.73
N THR A 84 -13.74 -12.17 35.26
CA THR A 84 -14.33 -13.40 34.69
C THR A 84 -15.84 -13.33 34.55
N CYS A 85 -16.52 -12.54 35.39
CA CYS A 85 -17.97 -12.34 35.35
C CYS A 85 -18.40 -11.04 34.65
N SER A 86 -17.51 -10.39 33.92
CA SER A 86 -17.87 -9.20 33.14
C SER A 86 -18.70 -9.57 31.90
N SER A 87 -19.53 -8.63 31.44
CA SER A 87 -20.26 -8.76 30.18
C SER A 87 -19.34 -8.68 28.94
N GLY A 88 -18.03 -8.52 29.12
CA GLY A 88 -17.05 -8.31 28.06
C GLY A 88 -16.84 -6.84 27.68
N LYS A 89 -15.87 -6.59 26.81
CA LYS A 89 -15.50 -5.25 26.33
C LYS A 89 -15.24 -5.27 24.83
N ASP A 90 -15.69 -4.22 24.16
CA ASP A 90 -15.34 -3.97 22.76
C ASP A 90 -14.02 -3.21 22.65
N TYR A 91 -13.17 -3.69 21.76
CA TYR A 91 -11.93 -3.05 21.37
C TYR A 91 -12.06 -2.58 19.93
N SER A 92 -11.89 -1.27 19.73
CA SER A 92 -12.07 -0.62 18.44
C SER A 92 -10.75 -0.56 17.70
N PHE A 93 -10.80 -0.95 16.44
CA PHE A 93 -9.70 -0.89 15.49
C PHE A 93 -10.14 -0.05 14.31
N LYS A 94 -9.20 0.71 13.75
CA LYS A 94 -9.42 1.53 12.56
C LYS A 94 -8.57 1.00 11.43
N ILE A 95 -9.17 0.83 10.26
CA ILE A 95 -8.47 0.56 9.01
C ILE A 95 -8.51 1.85 8.20
N LYS A 96 -7.36 2.32 7.73
CA LYS A 96 -7.24 3.47 6.84
C LYS A 96 -6.53 3.08 5.55
N ASN A 97 -7.02 3.59 4.43
CA ASN A 97 -6.34 3.50 3.14
C ASN A 97 -5.48 4.76 2.89
N TYR A 98 -4.16 4.64 3.09
CA TYR A 98 -3.18 5.67 2.73
C TYR A 98 -2.69 5.56 1.28
N GLY A 99 -3.27 4.63 0.52
CA GLY A 99 -2.93 4.41 -0.87
C GLY A 99 -3.57 5.43 -1.79
N THR A 100 -3.21 5.35 -3.06
CA THR A 100 -3.77 6.17 -4.13
C THR A 100 -4.80 5.42 -4.97
N ALA A 101 -5.08 4.16 -4.64
CA ALA A 101 -6.14 3.34 -5.23
C ALA A 101 -7.04 2.74 -4.13
N ASP A 102 -8.21 2.24 -4.53
CA ASP A 102 -9.16 1.59 -3.62
C ASP A 102 -8.54 0.36 -2.94
N LEU A 103 -8.71 0.28 -1.62
CA LEU A 103 -8.36 -0.87 -0.81
C LEU A 103 -9.61 -1.75 -0.66
N ASN A 104 -9.56 -2.94 -1.28
CA ASN A 104 -10.62 -3.94 -1.19
C ASN A 104 -10.28 -5.00 -0.13
N LEU A 105 -11.13 -5.14 0.89
CA LEU A 105 -11.05 -6.21 1.88
C LEU A 105 -11.80 -7.44 1.35
N THR A 106 -11.06 -8.41 0.82
CA THR A 106 -11.61 -9.53 0.01
C THR A 106 -11.79 -10.84 0.79
N GLY A 107 -11.49 -10.86 2.09
CA GLY A 107 -11.61 -12.05 2.91
C GLY A 107 -13.05 -12.57 3.01
N ALA A 108 -13.21 -13.88 3.08
CA ALA A 108 -14.48 -14.56 3.34
C ALA A 108 -14.27 -15.60 4.47
N PRO A 109 -14.44 -15.23 5.75
CA PRO A 109 -14.89 -13.93 6.27
C PRO A 109 -13.82 -12.82 6.15
N ILE A 110 -14.26 -11.55 6.18
CA ILE A 110 -13.35 -10.38 6.08
C ILE A 110 -12.34 -10.36 7.24
N ILE A 111 -12.79 -10.75 8.42
CA ILE A 111 -11.97 -10.92 9.63
C ILE A 111 -12.18 -12.36 10.11
N GLN A 112 -11.08 -13.08 10.30
CA GLN A 112 -11.08 -14.44 10.83
C GLN A 112 -10.45 -14.45 12.24
N ILE A 113 -11.16 -15.00 13.21
CA ILE A 113 -10.67 -15.24 14.57
C ILE A 113 -10.30 -16.73 14.68
N SER A 114 -9.12 -17.03 15.20
CA SER A 114 -8.64 -18.41 15.38
C SER A 114 -7.73 -18.53 16.61
N GLY A 115 -7.40 -19.77 16.99
CA GLY A 115 -6.60 -20.09 18.17
C GLY A 115 -7.39 -20.78 19.29
N THR A 116 -6.69 -21.24 20.33
CA THR A 116 -7.25 -22.08 21.41
C THR A 116 -8.46 -21.48 22.10
N ASN A 117 -8.47 -20.16 22.32
CA ASN A 117 -9.51 -19.44 23.06
C ASN A 117 -10.37 -18.55 22.14
N ALA A 118 -10.43 -18.85 20.84
CA ALA A 118 -11.17 -18.05 19.86
C ALA A 118 -12.65 -17.86 20.23
N ASN A 119 -13.24 -18.82 20.96
CA ASN A 119 -14.63 -18.76 21.45
C ASN A 119 -14.89 -17.64 22.47
N LEU A 120 -13.84 -17.03 23.05
CA LEU A 120 -13.97 -15.87 23.95
C LEU A 120 -13.99 -14.54 23.19
N PHE A 121 -13.76 -14.58 21.88
CA PHE A 121 -13.68 -13.39 21.03
C PHE A 121 -14.76 -13.44 19.96
N SER A 122 -15.37 -12.29 19.68
CA SER A 122 -16.35 -12.15 18.61
C SER A 122 -16.18 -10.82 17.90
N ILE A 123 -16.65 -10.73 16.66
CA ILE A 123 -16.69 -9.47 15.92
C ILE A 123 -18.00 -8.77 16.27
N SER A 124 -17.93 -7.62 16.94
CA SER A 124 -19.11 -6.82 17.30
C SER A 124 -19.42 -5.71 16.30
N GLN A 125 -18.47 -5.37 15.43
CA GLN A 125 -18.66 -4.45 14.30
C GLN A 125 -17.74 -4.85 13.15
N LEU A 126 -18.29 -5.03 11.95
CA LEU A 126 -17.51 -5.29 10.73
C LEU A 126 -17.08 -3.97 10.06
N PRO A 127 -15.93 -3.97 9.36
CA PRO A 127 -15.52 -2.86 8.52
C PRO A 127 -16.32 -2.82 7.22
N THR A 128 -16.26 -1.69 6.51
CA THR A 128 -16.66 -1.62 5.10
C THR A 128 -15.66 -2.38 4.22
N THR A 129 -16.12 -2.90 3.08
CA THR A 129 -15.31 -3.77 2.21
C THR A 129 -14.44 -3.02 1.20
N ILE A 130 -14.80 -1.77 0.89
CA ILE A 130 -14.07 -0.92 -0.07
C ILE A 130 -13.77 0.40 0.62
N LEU A 131 -12.49 0.77 0.66
CA LEU A 131 -12.01 2.05 1.15
C LEU A 131 -11.35 2.80 0.00
N THR A 132 -11.93 3.91 -0.41
CA THR A 132 -11.30 4.85 -1.35
C THR A 132 -10.05 5.49 -0.72
N PRO A 133 -9.15 6.11 -1.51
CA PRO A 133 -8.00 6.83 -0.97
C PRO A 133 -8.36 7.80 0.17
N GLU A 134 -7.54 7.81 1.21
CA GLU A 134 -7.70 8.59 2.46
C GLU A 134 -8.93 8.24 3.33
N SER A 135 -9.81 7.35 2.88
CA SER A 135 -10.95 6.89 3.69
C SER A 135 -10.53 5.90 4.77
N GLU A 136 -11.38 5.80 5.79
CA GLU A 136 -11.20 4.92 6.94
C GLU A 136 -12.50 4.22 7.32
N THR A 137 -12.37 3.09 8.01
CA THR A 137 -13.50 2.32 8.55
C THR A 137 -13.10 1.70 9.88
N ASP A 138 -14.07 1.51 10.76
CA ASP A 138 -13.84 0.90 12.07
C ASP A 138 -14.40 -0.52 12.12
N PHE A 139 -13.69 -1.40 12.80
CA PHE A 139 -14.19 -2.71 13.23
C PHE A 139 -13.97 -2.89 14.73
N LYS A 140 -14.78 -3.74 15.35
CA LYS A 140 -14.69 -4.01 16.79
C LYS A 140 -14.60 -5.50 17.06
N ILE A 141 -13.69 -5.85 17.97
CA ILE A 141 -13.59 -7.18 18.54
C ILE A 141 -14.05 -7.10 19.99
N ARG A 142 -15.00 -7.95 20.35
CA ARG A 142 -15.45 -8.13 21.72
C ARG A 142 -14.69 -9.28 22.36
N PHE A 143 -14.14 -9.06 23.55
CA PHE A 143 -13.62 -10.11 24.43
C PHE A 143 -14.60 -10.35 25.59
N THR A 144 -15.02 -11.60 25.79
CA THR A 144 -15.95 -12.02 26.85
C THR A 144 -15.35 -13.17 27.67
N PRO A 145 -14.80 -12.89 28.87
CA PRO A 145 -14.07 -13.89 29.67
C PRO A 145 -14.90 -15.10 30.13
N SER A 146 -16.21 -14.94 30.35
CA SER A 146 -17.10 -16.00 30.85
C SER A 146 -17.59 -16.97 29.76
N GLY A 147 -17.38 -16.65 28.47
CA GLY A 147 -18.03 -17.35 27.37
C GLY A 147 -19.56 -17.23 27.34
N LEU A 148 -20.17 -16.51 28.30
CA LEU A 148 -21.62 -16.30 28.36
C LEU A 148 -21.98 -15.02 27.61
N VAL A 149 -22.62 -15.18 26.45
CA VAL A 149 -23.39 -14.11 25.82
C VAL A 149 -24.58 -13.85 26.74
N GLN A 150 -24.72 -12.63 27.26
CA GLN A 150 -25.84 -12.28 28.13
C GLN A 150 -27.13 -12.18 27.29
N GLY A 151 -27.74 -13.34 27.05
CA GLY A 151 -29.05 -13.53 26.46
C GLY A 151 -29.84 -14.67 27.10
N MET A 152 -29.30 -15.31 28.14
CA MET A 152 -30.00 -16.35 28.90
C MET A 152 -29.72 -16.16 30.39
N GLN A 153 -30.52 -15.32 31.05
CA GLN A 153 -30.78 -15.46 32.48
C GLN A 153 -32.21 -14.98 32.77
N ASP A 154 -33.07 -16.01 32.75
CA ASP A 154 -34.30 -16.28 33.47
C ASP A 154 -35.42 -15.24 33.65
N SER A 155 -36.60 -15.80 33.36
CA SER A 155 -37.97 -15.33 33.60
C SER A 155 -38.34 -15.41 35.08
#